data_AF-A0A350IJ76-F1
#
_entry.id   AF-A0A350IJ76-F1
#
_cell.length_a   1.000
_cell.length_b   1.000
_cell.length_c   1.000
_cell.angle_alpha   90.00
_cell.angle_beta   90.00
_cell.angle_gamma   90.00
#
_symmetry.space_group_name_H-M   'P 1'
#
loop_
_entity.id
_entity.type
_entity.pdbx_description
1 polymer ?
#
loop_
_entity_poly.entity_id
_entity_poly.type
_entity_poly.pdbx_seq_one_letter_code
_entity_poly.pdbx_strand_id
1 'polypeptide(L)' 'MYISSYNSNLTPLEIIKYLNINKNHFKQLIAKNMRLRIVPDIKFFMDDTLDEMEHIQSLIKKVEESDNEHSHEPEHQ' A
#
# COMPACT_ATOMS: atom_id res chain seq x y z
N MET A 1 2.74 -8.84 8.70
CA MET A 1 2.60 -7.44 9.13
C MET A 1 2.69 -6.59 7.88
N TYR A 2 1.65 -5.80 7.63
CA TYR A 2 1.61 -4.83 6.54
C TYR A 2 2.16 -3.50 7.04
N ILE A 3 2.95 -2.83 6.22
CA ILE A 3 3.69 -1.62 6.58
C ILE A 3 3.34 -0.55 5.55
N SER A 4 2.71 0.52 5.99
CA SER A 4 2.52 1.73 5.19
C SER A 4 3.61 2.75 5.57
N SER A 5 4.18 3.42 4.58
CA SER A 5 5.24 4.40 4.78
C SER A 5 4.81 5.73 4.19
N TYR A 6 4.88 6.79 5.00
CA TYR A 6 4.48 8.12 4.60
C TYR A 6 5.72 9.00 4.44
N ASN A 7 5.82 9.70 3.31
CA ASN A 7 6.87 10.68 3.03
C ASN A 7 8.31 10.14 3.24
N SER A 8 8.54 8.89 2.84
CA SER A 8 9.85 8.23 2.95
C SER A 8 10.68 8.44 1.68
N ASN A 9 11.97 8.73 1.86
CA ASN A 9 12.95 8.76 0.76
C ASN A 9 13.47 7.36 0.39
N LEU A 10 13.04 6.33 1.11
CA LEU A 10 13.41 4.93 0.87
C LEU A 10 12.33 4.25 0.03
N THR A 11 12.77 3.41 -0.90
CA THR A 11 11.87 2.55 -1.67
C THR A 11 11.23 1.48 -0.77
N PRO A 12 10.04 0.95 -1.14
CA PRO A 12 9.41 -0.16 -0.43
C PRO A 12 10.35 -1.36 -0.23
N LEU A 13 11.18 -1.68 -1.23
CA LEU A 13 12.13 -2.78 -1.15
C LEU A 13 13.19 -2.55 -0.07
N GLU A 14 13.73 -1.33 0.02
CA GLU A 14 14.73 -0.97 1.04
C GLU A 14 14.14 -1.04 2.44
N ILE A 15 12.90 -0.56 2.62
CA ILE A 15 12.18 -0.65 3.89
C ILE A 15 11.98 -2.11 4.30
N ILE A 16 11.45 -2.94 3.40
CA ILE A 16 11.23 -4.36 3.66
C ILE A 16 12.54 -5.09 3.93
N LYS A 17 13.61 -4.78 3.20
CA LYS A 17 14.95 -5.33 3.45
C LYS A 17 15.46 -4.95 4.84
N TYR A 18 15.36 -3.68 5.22
CA TYR A 18 15.77 -3.20 6.53
C TYR A 18 14.99 -3.88 7.67
N LEU A 19 13.66 -4.01 7.52
CA LEU A 19 12.81 -4.70 8.50
C LEU A 19 13.16 -6.19 8.62
N ASN A 20 13.45 -6.85 7.49
CA ASN A 20 13.86 -8.26 7.49
C ASN A 20 15.23 -8.48 8.15
N ILE A 21 16.21 -7.61 7.91
CA ILE A 21 17.52 -7.65 8.60
C ILE A 21 17.31 -7.55 10.12
N ASN A 22 16.38 -6.71 10.56
CA ASN A 22 16.09 -6.48 11.97
C ASN A 22 14.97 -7.39 12.53
N LYS A 23 14.52 -8.42 11.79
CA LYS A 23 13.38 -9.28 12.16
C LYS A 23 13.51 -9.86 13.57
N ASN A 24 14.71 -10.31 13.95
CA ASN A 24 14.95 -10.92 15.27
C ASN A 24 14.76 -9.93 16.41
N HIS A 25 15.14 -8.66 16.22
CA HIS A 25 14.94 -7.61 17.21
C HIS A 25 13.44 -7.41 17.49
N PHE A 26 12.63 -7.31 16.43
CA PHE A 26 11.17 -7.20 16.56
C PHE A 26 10.55 -8.44 17.22
N LYS A 27 10.99 -9.65 16.86
CA LYS A 27 10.54 -10.88 17.53
C LYS A 27 10.81 -10.85 19.03
N GLN A 28 11.99 -10.40 19.46
CA GLN A 28 12.34 -10.31 20.88
C GLN A 28 11.46 -9.27 21.60
N LEU A 29 11.23 -8.11 20.99
CA LEU A 29 10.33 -7.09 21.54
C LEU A 29 8.91 -7.63 21.70
N ILE A 30 8.37 -8.29 20.68
CA ILE A 30 7.02 -8.89 20.73
C ILE A 30 6.97 -9.98 21.81
N ALA A 31 7.95 -10.88 21.85
CA ALA A 31 8.02 -11.94 22.86
C ALA A 31 7.98 -11.38 24.28
N LYS A 32 8.80 -10.35 24.54
CA LYS A 32 8.92 -9.70 25.85
C LYS A 32 7.62 -9.00 26.25
N ASN A 33 7.08 -8.17 25.37
CA ASN A 33 5.92 -7.34 25.69
C ASN A 33 4.62 -8.15 25.79
N MET A 34 4.46 -9.18 24.96
CA MET A 34 3.29 -10.06 24.97
C MET A 34 3.46 -11.31 25.86
N ARG A 35 4.64 -11.48 26.50
CA ARG A 35 5.00 -12.65 27.32
C ARG A 35 4.80 -13.98 26.59
N LEU A 36 5.13 -14.03 25.30
CA LEU A 36 4.97 -15.22 24.46
C LEU A 36 6.16 -16.16 24.63
N ARG A 37 5.88 -17.46 24.80
CA ARG A 37 6.91 -18.51 24.81
C ARG A 37 7.58 -18.68 23.45
N ILE A 38 6.80 -18.60 22.38
CA ILE A 38 7.25 -18.72 21.00
C ILE A 38 6.56 -17.64 20.18
N VAL A 39 7.34 -16.85 19.45
CA VAL A 39 6.81 -15.88 18.48
C VAL A 39 6.80 -16.54 17.10
N PRO A 40 5.67 -16.50 16.38
CA PRO A 40 5.60 -17.05 15.03
C PRO A 40 6.58 -16.35 14.08
N ASP A 41 6.84 -16.96 12.91
CA ASP A 41 7.64 -16.24 11.91
C ASP A 41 6.89 -15.00 11.41
N ILE A 42 7.62 -13.88 11.36
CA ILE A 42 7.07 -12.59 10.98
C ILE A 42 7.35 -12.40 9.51
N LYS A 43 6.36 -12.05 8.70
CA LYS A 43 6.58 -11.60 7.32
C LYS A 43 6.18 -10.14 7.21
N PHE A 44 7.00 -9.35 6.53
CA PHE A 44 6.76 -7.94 6.27
C PHE A 44 6.31 -7.76 4.83
N PHE A 45 5.25 -6.97 4.64
CA PHE A 45 4.68 -6.64 3.34
C PHE A 45 4.49 -5.13 3.28
N MET A 46 4.75 -4.51 2.13
CA MET A 46 4.36 -3.12 1.92
C MET A 46 2.84 -3.07 1.77
N ASP A 47 2.24 -2.07 2.37
CA ASP A 47 0.83 -1.74 2.18
C ASP A 47 0.70 -0.73 1.03
N ASP A 48 0.14 -1.19 -0.09
CA ASP A 48 -0.12 -0.45 -1.33
C ASP A 48 -1.58 0.01 -1.45
N THR A 49 -2.37 -0.09 -0.37
CA THR A 49 -3.80 0.27 -0.38
C THR A 49 -4.03 1.70 -0.89
N LEU A 50 -3.17 2.67 -0.54
CA LEU A 50 -3.33 4.05 -0.99
C LEU A 50 -3.13 4.19 -2.50
N ASP A 51 -2.10 3.53 -3.04
CA ASP A 51 -1.80 3.54 -4.48
C ASP A 51 -2.95 2.92 -5.27
N GLU A 52 -3.51 1.82 -4.77
CA GLU A 52 -4.69 1.18 -5.36
C GLU A 52 -5.95 2.05 -5.28
N MET A 53 -6.14 2.79 -4.18
CA MET A 53 -7.23 3.76 -4.06
C MET A 53 -7.09 4.89 -5.10
N GLU A 54 -5.89 5.43 -5.28
CA GLU A 54 -5.60 6.43 -6.30
C GLU A 54 -5.83 5.88 -7.71
N HIS A 55 -5.45 4.62 -7.95
CA HIS A 55 -5.71 3.94 -9.21
C HIS A 55 -7.21 3.83 -9.50
N ILE A 56 -8.01 3.38 -8.54
CA ILE A 56 -9.47 3.29 -8.66
C ILE A 56 -10.07 4.67 -8.94
N GLN A 57 -9.66 5.71 -8.21
CA GLN A 57 -10.13 7.08 -8.44
C GLN A 57 -9.81 7.56 -9.86
N SER A 58 -8.62 7.25 -10.36
CA SER A 58 -8.22 7.61 -11.73
C SER A 58 -9.07 6.91 -12.79
N LEU A 59 -9.51 5.67 -12.55
CA LEU A 59 -10.38 4.94 -13.46
C LEU A 59 -11.79 5.52 -13.48
N ILE A 60 -12.36 5.84 -12.31
CA ILE A 60 -13.69 6.46 -12.20
C ILE A 60 -13.71 7.78 -12.98
N LYS A 61 -12.70 8.63 -12.78
CA LYS A 61 -12.60 9.92 -13.45
C LYS A 61 -12.53 9.78 -14.98
N LYS A 62 -11.80 8.80 -15.50
CA LYS A 62 -11.71 8.55 -16.95
C LYS A 62 -13.07 8.16 -17.56
N VAL A 63 -13.87 7.38 -16.83
CA VAL A 63 -15.22 7.00 -17.27
C VAL A 63 -16.12 8.24 -17.33
N GLU A 64 -16.12 9.06 -16.28
CA GLU A 64 -16.87 10.32 -16.24
C GLU A 64 -16.48 11.29 -17.37
N GLU A 65 -15.18 11.40 -17.67
CA GLU A 65 -14.70 12.21 -18.80
C GLU A 65 -15.20 11.68 -20.15
N SER A 66 -15.16 10.36 -20.37
CA SER A 66 -15.63 9.75 -21.62
C SER A 66 -17.14 9.86 -21.85
N ASP A 67 -17.94 9.85 -20.78
CA ASP A 67 -19.40 10.04 -20.85
C ASP A 67 -19.77 11.49 -21.21
N ASN A 68 -18.99 12.47 -20.72
CA ASN A 68 -19.22 13.89 -21.03
C ASN A 68 -18.84 14.25 -22.49
N GLU A 69 -17.85 13.59 -23.09
CA GLU A 69 -17.47 13.83 -24.49
C GLU A 69 -18.54 13.32 -25.49
N HIS A 70 -19.29 12.28 -25.15
CA HIS A 70 -20.38 11.75 -25.99
C HIS A 70 -21.66 12.61 -25.99
N SER A 71 -21.78 13.57 -25.07
CA SER A 71 -22.88 14.55 -25.05
C SER A 71 -22.66 15.79 -25.94
N HIS A 72 -21.59 15.82 -26.74
CA HIS A 72 -21.23 16.95 -27.62
C HIS A 72 -21.07 16.56 -29.11
N GLU A 73 -21.88 15.63 -29.63
CA GLU A 73 -22.12 15.57 -31.08
C GLU A 73 -23.27 16.53 -31.45
N PRO A 74 -23.04 17.59 -32.25
CA PRO A 74 -24.11 18.42 -32.75
C PRO A 74 -24.87 17.65 -33.83
N GLU A 75 -26.17 17.47 -33.62
CA GLU A 75 -27.09 16.96 -34.63
C GLU A 75 -27.01 17.84 -35.89
N HIS A 76 -26.36 17.33 -36.94
CA HIS A 76 -26.40 17.94 -38.27
C HIS A 76 -27.68 17.50 -38.99
N GLN A 77 -28.63 18.44 -39.08
CA GLN A 77 -29.85 18.39 -39.90
C GLN A 77 -29.57 18.73 -41.36
#